data_AF-A0AAV8VEY4-F1
#
_entry.id   AF-A0AAV8VEY4-F1
#
_cell.length_a   1.000
_cell.length_b   1.000
_cell.length_c   1.000
_cell.angle_alpha   90.00
_cell.angle_beta   90.00
_cell.angle_gamma   90.00
#
_symmetry.space_group_name_H-M   'P 1'
#
loop_
_entity.id
_entity.type
_entity.pdbx_description
1 polymer ?
#
loop_
_entity_poly.entity_id
_entity_poly.type
_entity_poly.pdbx_seq_one_letter_code
_entity_poly.pdbx_strand_id
1 'polypeptide(L)'
;MNVKNLEEEANNTEDIKPKYRYIKENSQRKNNTQAYYFHVNNEKIRVCKKFFMSTLNIGDTMIRTAMRKSNDKKIVSPDLRGKHGNHKKLDPALKAGVKKHIESLPTVESHYLRQQTERTYIEGDLTLATLYRDYKRECEESGKPFVKACIYEQIFNFEYNIGWHRPKKDQCSTCERYANSSTVEKAERQSEYEKHVADKTKSREEKQRDVSIALQDPTRVVAVYDLQSVLSTPCSEVSDFYYKTNKEGSCYVWSENTAKRGANEIGSCVLQFLTSNCKEKHVTFYSDNCAGQNKNKYIASLYLYATTFLEIQSITHKYLVTGHTQNEGDSMHSCIEKEKKRLLKGGPIFIPAQWVPVIQGAKKKGKPYHVKEMDQSEFFDLQKLSNDIGTNFITDVEKKKVKWTEIKIMMVTKDEPDSLFFKYDYGDDIPYSKIQFSVVAFNNNIKNRDEEFYETYKERSDKGTSGI
;
A
#
# COMPACT_ATOMS: atom_id res chain seq x y z
N MET A 1 -27.91 -30.62 3.53
CA MET A 1 -28.95 -31.57 3.09
C MET A 1 -29.86 -30.79 2.15
N ASN A 2 -29.99 -31.23 0.89
CA ASN A 2 -30.64 -30.43 -0.15
C ASN A 2 -32.16 -30.50 0.01
N VAL A 3 -32.84 -29.36 0.19
CA VAL A 3 -34.30 -29.27 0.39
C VAL A 3 -35.05 -29.87 -0.81
N LYS A 4 -34.50 -29.70 -2.02
CA LYS A 4 -35.06 -30.23 -3.26
C LYS A 4 -35.22 -31.76 -3.26
N ASN A 5 -34.25 -32.48 -2.69
CA ASN A 5 -34.29 -33.95 -2.64
C ASN A 5 -35.41 -34.44 -1.71
N LEU A 6 -35.66 -33.73 -0.60
CA LEU A 6 -36.72 -34.09 0.35
C LEU A 6 -38.12 -33.80 -0.21
N GLU A 7 -38.28 -32.77 -1.05
CA GLU A 7 -39.55 -32.45 -1.72
C GLU A 7 -39.91 -33.51 -2.77
N GLU A 8 -38.93 -33.97 -3.54
CA GLU A 8 -39.09 -35.06 -4.51
C GLU A 8 -39.47 -36.39 -3.82
N GLU A 9 -38.87 -36.68 -2.67
CA GLU A 9 -39.20 -37.84 -1.84
C GLU A 9 -40.65 -37.78 -1.29
N ALA A 10 -41.09 -36.61 -0.83
CA ALA A 10 -42.46 -36.40 -0.35
C ALA A 10 -43.48 -36.50 -1.50
N ASN A 11 -43.16 -35.98 -2.68
CA ASN A 11 -44.02 -36.05 -3.87
C ASN A 11 -44.28 -37.48 -4.32
N ASN A 12 -43.28 -38.34 -4.23
CA ASN A 12 -43.34 -39.75 -4.65
C ASN A 12 -43.88 -40.72 -3.57
N THR A 13 -44.31 -40.20 -2.41
CA THR A 13 -44.88 -40.99 -1.31
C THR A 13 -46.29 -40.52 -0.96
N GLU A 14 -47.20 -41.44 -0.64
CA GLU A 14 -48.58 -41.13 -0.23
C GLU A 14 -49.03 -42.00 0.94
N ASP A 15 -49.78 -41.39 1.87
CA ASP A 15 -50.42 -42.13 2.95
C ASP A 15 -51.66 -42.87 2.41
N ILE A 16 -51.75 -44.17 2.70
CA ILE A 16 -52.85 -45.02 2.27
C ILE A 16 -53.58 -45.62 3.47
N LYS A 17 -54.90 -45.79 3.33
CA LYS A 17 -55.73 -46.55 4.29
C LYS A 17 -55.97 -47.94 3.72
N PRO A 18 -55.35 -49.01 4.26
CA PRO A 18 -55.55 -50.36 3.74
C PRO A 18 -56.99 -50.85 4.02
N LYS A 19 -57.57 -51.58 3.07
CA LYS A 19 -58.93 -52.14 3.16
C LYS A 19 -59.09 -53.19 4.26
N TYR A 20 -58.01 -53.93 4.56
CA TYR A 20 -57.92 -54.88 5.66
C TYR A 20 -56.65 -54.63 6.46
N ARG A 21 -56.72 -54.73 7.78
CA ARG A 21 -55.58 -54.50 8.68
C ARG A 21 -55.58 -55.54 9.80
N TYR A 22 -54.46 -56.24 9.95
CA TYR A 22 -54.18 -57.02 11.16
C TYR A 22 -53.60 -56.08 12.22
N ILE A 23 -54.35 -55.86 13.30
CA ILE A 23 -53.90 -55.10 14.46
C ILE A 23 -53.29 -56.10 15.45
N LYS A 24 -52.04 -55.86 15.85
CA LYS A 24 -51.41 -56.63 16.94
C LYS A 24 -51.71 -55.91 18.25
N GLU A 25 -52.37 -56.58 19.19
CA GLU A 25 -52.65 -56.04 20.53
C GLU A 25 -51.33 -55.58 21.19
N ASN A 26 -51.37 -54.43 21.87
CA ASN A 26 -50.24 -53.76 22.55
C ASN A 26 -49.10 -53.19 21.67
N SER A 27 -49.28 -53.03 20.36
CA SER A 27 -48.29 -52.33 19.52
C SER A 27 -48.41 -50.80 19.61
N GLN A 28 -47.38 -50.12 20.12
CA GLN A 28 -47.25 -48.65 20.10
C GLN A 28 -46.75 -48.08 18.75
N ARG A 29 -46.49 -48.93 17.73
CA ARG A 29 -46.02 -48.46 16.41
C ARG A 29 -47.11 -47.64 15.74
N LYS A 30 -46.82 -46.37 15.41
CA LYS A 30 -47.71 -45.53 14.59
C LYS A 30 -48.00 -46.24 13.26
N ASN A 31 -49.27 -46.48 12.98
CA ASN A 31 -49.77 -47.28 11.85
C ASN A 31 -49.79 -46.47 10.53
N ASN A 32 -48.65 -45.90 10.15
CA ASN A 32 -48.53 -45.16 8.90
C ASN A 32 -48.27 -46.15 7.76
N THR A 33 -49.30 -46.40 6.96
CA THR A 33 -49.19 -47.24 5.76
C THR A 33 -48.93 -46.32 4.58
N GLN A 34 -47.76 -46.41 3.96
CA GLN A 34 -47.34 -45.55 2.86
C GLN A 34 -47.23 -46.34 1.55
N ALA A 35 -47.64 -45.72 0.45
CA ALA A 35 -47.39 -46.17 -0.91
C ALA A 35 -46.27 -45.34 -1.54
N TYR A 36 -45.44 -46.01 -2.33
CA TYR A 36 -44.25 -45.43 -2.98
C TYR A 36 -44.39 -45.56 -4.49
N TYR A 37 -43.96 -44.53 -5.22
CA TYR A 37 -44.15 -44.44 -6.67
C TYR A 37 -42.91 -43.89 -7.38
N PHE A 38 -42.76 -44.25 -8.66
CA PHE A 38 -41.86 -43.56 -9.59
C PHE A 38 -42.65 -43.08 -10.80
N HIS A 39 -42.25 -41.94 -11.37
CA HIS A 39 -42.83 -41.41 -12.59
C HIS A 39 -41.92 -41.81 -13.77
N VAL A 40 -42.45 -42.61 -14.70
CA VAL A 40 -41.75 -43.02 -15.93
C VAL A 40 -42.66 -42.62 -17.10
N ASN A 41 -42.17 -41.83 -18.04
CA ASN A 41 -42.97 -41.32 -19.17
C ASN A 41 -44.28 -40.63 -18.75
N ASN A 42 -44.26 -39.85 -17.65
CA ASN A 42 -45.42 -39.24 -17.00
C ASN A 42 -46.47 -40.21 -16.44
N GLU A 43 -46.22 -41.52 -16.43
CA GLU A 43 -47.05 -42.51 -15.76
C GLU A 43 -46.52 -42.80 -14.36
N LYS A 44 -47.44 -42.81 -13.39
CA LYS A 44 -47.13 -43.06 -11.99
C LYS A 44 -47.17 -44.57 -11.70
N ILE A 45 -46.00 -45.17 -11.53
CA ILE A 45 -45.83 -46.60 -11.32
C ILE A 45 -45.65 -46.88 -9.82
N ARG A 46 -46.47 -47.77 -9.26
CA ARG A 46 -46.37 -48.19 -7.85
C ARG A 46 -45.21 -49.16 -7.65
N VAL A 47 -44.39 -48.93 -6.64
CA VAL A 47 -43.26 -49.79 -6.28
C VAL A 47 -43.28 -50.19 -4.81
N CYS A 48 -42.51 -51.23 -4.47
CA CYS A 48 -42.33 -51.61 -3.06
C CYS A 48 -41.32 -50.68 -2.38
N LYS A 49 -41.42 -50.57 -1.04
CA LYS A 49 -40.53 -49.72 -0.23
C LYS A 49 -39.04 -50.03 -0.43
N LYS A 50 -38.69 -51.32 -0.49
CA LYS A 50 -37.30 -51.76 -0.65
C LYS A 50 -36.71 -51.30 -1.98
N PHE A 51 -37.50 -51.43 -3.06
CA PHE A 51 -37.11 -50.97 -4.38
C PHE A 51 -36.96 -49.45 -4.40
N PHE A 52 -37.95 -48.71 -3.86
CA PHE A 52 -37.90 -47.25 -3.76
C PHE A 52 -36.63 -46.74 -3.04
N MET A 53 -36.32 -47.32 -1.87
CA MET A 53 -35.13 -46.98 -1.09
C MET A 53 -33.82 -47.31 -1.82
N SER A 54 -33.76 -48.46 -2.49
CA SER A 54 -32.54 -48.91 -3.18
C SER A 54 -32.28 -48.08 -4.44
N THR A 55 -33.32 -47.79 -5.21
CA THR A 55 -33.22 -47.01 -6.46
C THR A 55 -32.81 -45.56 -6.21
N LEU A 56 -33.33 -44.91 -5.17
CA LEU A 56 -32.94 -43.54 -4.80
C LEU A 56 -31.72 -43.48 -3.86
N ASN A 57 -31.22 -44.63 -3.41
CA ASN A 57 -30.18 -44.75 -2.39
C ASN A 57 -30.48 -43.93 -1.12
N ILE A 58 -31.71 -44.05 -0.60
CA ILE A 58 -32.18 -43.30 0.57
C ILE A 58 -32.60 -44.22 1.72
N GLY A 59 -32.35 -43.74 2.94
CA GLY A 59 -32.75 -44.42 4.17
C GLY A 59 -34.21 -44.14 4.57
N ASP A 60 -34.82 -45.09 5.28
CA ASP A 60 -36.19 -44.99 5.81
C ASP A 60 -36.43 -43.75 6.69
N THR A 61 -35.39 -43.33 7.43
CA THR A 61 -35.44 -42.12 8.26
C THR A 61 -35.53 -40.84 7.44
N MET A 62 -34.96 -40.82 6.23
CA MET A 62 -35.04 -39.65 5.33
C MET A 62 -36.46 -39.49 4.80
N ILE A 63 -37.06 -40.58 4.30
CA ILE A 63 -38.46 -40.63 3.86
C ILE A 63 -39.40 -40.15 4.98
N ARG A 64 -39.25 -40.70 6.20
CA ARG A 64 -40.06 -40.25 7.35
C ARG A 64 -39.86 -38.78 7.70
N THR A 65 -38.64 -38.27 7.54
CA THR A 65 -38.32 -36.87 7.86
C THR A 65 -38.87 -35.94 6.80
N ALA A 66 -38.79 -36.31 5.51
CA ALA A 66 -39.42 -35.60 4.41
C ALA A 66 -40.93 -35.47 4.65
N MET A 67 -41.61 -36.59 4.91
CA MET A 67 -43.05 -36.59 5.18
C MET A 67 -43.45 -35.81 6.44
N ARG A 68 -42.63 -35.84 7.50
CA ARG A 68 -42.89 -35.07 8.72
C ARG A 68 -42.69 -33.56 8.52
N LYS A 69 -41.75 -33.19 7.65
CA LYS A 69 -41.38 -31.79 7.40
C LYS A 69 -42.12 -31.16 6.23
N SER A 70 -42.82 -31.96 5.42
CA SER A 70 -43.66 -31.51 4.32
C SER A 70 -45.02 -31.05 4.82
N ASN A 71 -45.51 -29.93 4.28
CA ASN A 71 -46.89 -29.46 4.51
C ASN A 71 -47.88 -30.18 3.57
N ASP A 72 -49.19 -29.90 3.65
CA ASP A 72 -50.25 -30.54 2.83
C ASP A 72 -50.01 -30.42 1.31
N LYS A 73 -49.24 -29.42 0.88
CA LYS A 73 -48.81 -29.19 -0.52
C LYS A 73 -47.47 -29.88 -0.88
N LYS A 74 -46.98 -30.78 -0.03
CA LYS A 74 -45.71 -31.52 -0.18
C LYS A 74 -44.42 -30.68 -0.26
N ILE A 75 -44.49 -29.41 0.16
CA ILE A 75 -43.33 -28.50 0.29
C ILE A 75 -42.66 -28.71 1.65
N VAL A 76 -41.35 -28.91 1.67
CA VAL A 76 -40.57 -29.23 2.88
C VAL A 76 -40.10 -27.96 3.60
N SER A 77 -40.29 -27.90 4.91
CA SER A 77 -39.83 -26.79 5.74
C SER A 77 -38.30 -26.58 5.67
N PRO A 78 -37.83 -25.31 5.68
CA PRO A 78 -36.41 -24.99 5.56
C PRO A 78 -35.57 -25.53 6.73
N ASP A 79 -34.29 -25.79 6.48
CA ASP A 79 -33.35 -26.25 7.51
C ASP A 79 -33.02 -25.12 8.50
N LEU A 80 -33.41 -25.30 9.76
CA LEU A 80 -33.20 -24.34 10.86
C LEU A 80 -32.01 -24.71 11.76
N ARG A 81 -31.14 -25.63 11.35
CA ARG A 81 -29.91 -25.94 12.10
C ARG A 81 -29.08 -24.67 12.34
N GLY A 82 -28.65 -24.46 13.59
CA GLY A 82 -27.89 -23.28 14.02
C GLY A 82 -28.71 -21.98 14.13
N LYS A 83 -30.04 -22.01 13.90
CA LYS A 83 -30.92 -20.83 13.95
C LYS A 83 -32.01 -20.96 15.02
N HIS A 84 -31.78 -21.76 16.06
CA HIS A 84 -32.77 -22.11 17.07
C HIS A 84 -32.96 -21.06 18.18
N GLY A 85 -32.24 -19.93 18.16
CA GLY A 85 -32.37 -18.85 19.15
C GLY A 85 -31.86 -19.17 20.56
N ASN A 86 -31.67 -20.45 20.91
CA ASN A 86 -31.17 -20.93 22.21
C ASN A 86 -29.68 -20.64 22.51
N HIS A 87 -29.04 -19.73 21.77
CA HIS A 87 -27.67 -19.31 22.10
C HIS A 87 -27.72 -18.32 23.27
N LYS A 88 -26.90 -18.54 24.30
CA LYS A 88 -26.79 -17.61 25.42
C LYS A 88 -26.38 -16.24 24.89
N LYS A 89 -27.24 -15.24 25.09
CA LYS A 89 -26.95 -13.83 24.76
C LYS A 89 -26.22 -13.19 25.94
N LEU A 90 -25.33 -12.26 25.64
CA LEU A 90 -24.69 -11.43 26.66
C LEU A 90 -25.78 -10.60 27.37
N ASP A 91 -25.69 -10.51 28.69
CA ASP A 91 -26.56 -9.66 29.49
C ASP A 91 -26.49 -8.20 28.99
N PRO A 92 -27.62 -7.56 28.64
CA PRO A 92 -27.67 -6.16 28.25
C PRO A 92 -26.99 -5.21 29.25
N ALA A 93 -27.06 -5.51 30.56
CA ALA A 93 -26.45 -4.67 31.60
C ALA A 93 -24.91 -4.71 31.53
N LEU A 94 -24.33 -5.89 31.33
CA LEU A 94 -22.89 -6.06 31.13
C LEU A 94 -22.41 -5.36 29.86
N LYS A 95 -23.20 -5.47 28.78
CA LYS A 95 -22.92 -4.77 27.53
C LYS A 95 -22.91 -3.26 27.72
N ALA A 96 -23.88 -2.71 28.45
CA ALA A 96 -23.95 -1.28 28.76
C ALA A 96 -22.74 -0.80 29.58
N GLY A 97 -22.25 -1.62 30.52
CA GLY A 97 -21.03 -1.33 31.29
C GLY A 97 -19.79 -1.18 30.41
N VAL A 98 -19.63 -2.05 29.42
CA VAL A 98 -18.54 -1.96 28.44
C VAL A 98 -18.65 -0.69 27.58
N LYS A 99 -19.86 -0.38 27.09
CA LYS A 99 -20.10 0.81 26.27
C LYS A 99 -19.76 2.09 27.03
N LYS A 100 -20.21 2.20 28.28
CA LYS A 100 -19.93 3.33 29.15
C LYS A 100 -18.43 3.59 29.31
N HIS A 101 -17.64 2.52 29.49
CA HIS A 101 -16.18 2.65 29.59
C HIS A 101 -15.55 3.10 28.27
N ILE A 102 -15.98 2.54 27.13
CA ILE A 102 -15.44 2.95 25.81
C ILE A 102 -15.78 4.42 25.51
N GLU A 103 -16.98 4.87 25.87
CA GLU A 103 -17.45 6.25 25.67
C GLU A 103 -16.77 7.27 26.59
N SER A 104 -16.21 6.84 27.73
CA SER A 104 -15.42 7.70 28.60
C SER A 104 -13.99 7.95 28.11
N LEU A 105 -13.54 7.25 27.06
CA LEU A 105 -12.18 7.41 26.55
C LEU A 105 -12.02 8.75 25.81
N PRO A 106 -10.92 9.49 26.04
CA PRO A 106 -10.63 10.68 25.24
C PRO A 106 -10.33 10.24 23.80
N THR A 107 -11.17 10.69 22.87
CA THR A 107 -10.99 10.45 21.43
C THR A 107 -10.85 11.76 20.68
N VAL A 108 -10.02 11.74 19.64
CA VAL A 108 -9.74 12.89 18.78
C VAL A 108 -10.18 12.57 17.36
N GLU A 109 -10.81 13.54 16.73
CA GLU A 109 -11.27 13.42 15.34
C GLU A 109 -10.10 13.55 14.35
N SER A 110 -10.22 12.90 13.19
CA SER A 110 -9.26 13.09 12.11
C SER A 110 -9.41 14.46 11.44
N HIS A 111 -8.72 15.48 11.96
CA HIS A 111 -8.76 16.88 11.51
C HIS A 111 -8.53 17.07 9.99
N TYR A 112 -7.89 16.11 9.30
CA TYR A 112 -7.55 16.21 7.86
C TYR A 112 -8.41 15.34 6.94
N LEU A 113 -9.22 14.41 7.47
CA LEU A 113 -10.02 13.45 6.69
C LEU A 113 -11.52 13.54 7.01
N ARG A 114 -11.97 14.61 7.67
CA ARG A 114 -13.40 14.83 7.99
C ARG A 114 -14.33 14.71 6.79
N GLN A 115 -13.84 15.04 5.59
CA GLN A 115 -14.61 14.93 4.35
C GLN A 115 -14.72 13.49 3.82
N GLN A 116 -13.88 12.56 4.30
CA GLN A 116 -13.74 11.20 3.78
C GLN A 116 -14.09 10.11 4.82
N THR A 117 -13.97 10.38 6.12
CA THR A 117 -14.25 9.38 7.17
C THR A 117 -14.77 10.02 8.47
N GLU A 118 -15.72 9.34 9.13
CA GLU A 118 -16.22 9.68 10.48
C GLU A 118 -15.43 8.95 11.60
N ARG A 119 -14.22 8.46 11.31
CA ARG A 119 -13.44 7.66 12.26
C ARG A 119 -12.75 8.55 13.31
N THR A 120 -12.89 8.18 14.60
CA THR A 120 -12.21 8.83 15.73
C THR A 120 -11.02 8.00 16.21
N TYR A 121 -10.08 8.63 16.93
CA TYR A 121 -8.82 8.00 17.33
C TYR A 121 -8.52 8.24 18.81
N ILE A 122 -8.04 7.23 19.50
CA ILE A 122 -7.53 7.37 20.88
C ILE A 122 -6.07 7.80 20.81
N GLU A 123 -5.72 8.87 21.53
CA GLU A 123 -4.36 9.40 21.61
C GLU A 123 -3.47 8.59 22.59
N GLY A 124 -2.18 8.46 22.25
CA GLY A 124 -1.16 7.83 23.09
C GLY A 124 -0.95 6.33 22.86
N ASP A 125 -0.12 5.72 23.70
CA ASP A 125 0.30 4.31 23.63
C ASP A 125 -0.72 3.33 24.23
N LEU A 126 -2.00 3.74 24.31
CA LEU A 126 -3.06 2.90 24.83
C LEU A 126 -3.33 1.74 23.86
N THR A 127 -3.25 0.52 24.39
CA THR A 127 -3.60 -0.69 23.65
C THR A 127 -4.95 -1.22 24.10
N LEU A 128 -5.61 -2.02 23.26
CA LEU A 128 -6.87 -2.67 23.60
C LEU A 128 -6.76 -3.53 24.89
N ALA A 129 -5.60 -4.14 25.10
CA ALA A 129 -5.29 -4.89 26.32
C ALA A 129 -5.13 -3.99 27.55
N THR A 130 -4.59 -2.77 27.39
CA THR A 130 -4.53 -1.77 28.46
C THR A 130 -5.93 -1.28 28.82
N LEU A 131 -6.75 -0.93 27.82
CA LEU A 131 -8.13 -0.52 28.04
C LEU A 131 -8.96 -1.58 28.79
N TYR A 132 -8.80 -2.85 28.42
CA TYR A 132 -9.50 -3.92 29.13
C TYR A 132 -9.05 -4.06 30.58
N ARG A 133 -7.76 -3.86 30.88
CA ARG A 133 -7.24 -3.86 32.25
C ARG A 133 -7.83 -2.72 33.07
N ASP A 134 -7.92 -1.52 32.49
CA ASP A 134 -8.51 -0.36 33.16
C ASP A 134 -10.01 -0.57 33.42
N TYR A 135 -10.77 -1.02 32.42
CA TYR A 135 -12.17 -1.43 32.56
C TYR A 135 -12.38 -2.46 33.68
N LYS A 136 -11.54 -3.50 33.72
CA LYS A 136 -11.63 -4.57 34.72
C LYS A 136 -11.35 -4.01 36.12
N ARG A 137 -10.33 -3.17 36.26
CA ARG A 137 -9.99 -2.49 37.53
C ARG A 137 -11.15 -1.62 38.03
N GLU A 138 -11.72 -0.78 37.17
CA GLU A 138 -12.86 0.08 37.54
C GLU A 138 -14.09 -0.73 37.97
N CYS A 139 -14.35 -1.86 37.29
CA CYS A 139 -15.45 -2.75 37.67
C CYS A 139 -15.18 -3.43 39.02
N GLU A 140 -13.96 -3.87 39.29
CA GLU A 140 -13.55 -4.48 40.56
C GLU A 140 -13.64 -3.47 41.72
N GLU A 141 -13.16 -2.24 41.53
CA GLU A 141 -13.25 -1.15 42.51
C GLU A 141 -14.70 -0.73 42.80
N SER A 142 -15.55 -0.75 41.78
CA SER A 142 -16.98 -0.42 41.90
C SER A 142 -17.85 -1.59 42.36
N GLY A 143 -17.27 -2.78 42.59
CA GLY A 143 -18.02 -4.00 42.94
C GLY A 143 -19.00 -4.49 41.86
N LYS A 144 -18.75 -4.15 40.58
CA LYS A 144 -19.63 -4.49 39.44
C LYS A 144 -19.09 -5.71 38.67
N PRO A 145 -19.98 -6.54 38.09
CA PRO A 145 -19.55 -7.64 37.25
C PRO A 145 -18.96 -7.13 35.92
N PHE A 146 -17.91 -7.78 35.42
CA PHE A 146 -17.21 -7.43 34.19
C PHE A 146 -17.27 -8.54 33.14
N VAL A 147 -17.11 -8.19 31.86
CA VAL A 147 -17.07 -9.16 30.75
C VAL A 147 -15.68 -9.75 30.53
N LYS A 148 -15.61 -10.88 29.80
CA LYS A 148 -14.33 -11.44 29.32
C LYS A 148 -13.68 -10.53 28.26
N ALA A 149 -12.36 -10.55 28.19
CA ALA A 149 -11.57 -9.78 27.21
C ALA A 149 -12.08 -9.95 25.77
N CYS A 150 -12.34 -11.19 25.32
CA CYS A 150 -12.83 -11.44 23.97
C CYS A 150 -14.16 -10.75 23.64
N ILE A 151 -15.06 -10.60 24.63
CA ILE A 151 -16.34 -9.90 24.46
C ILE A 151 -16.11 -8.39 24.40
N TYR A 152 -15.21 -7.87 25.25
CA TYR A 152 -14.79 -6.47 25.21
C TYR A 152 -14.19 -6.10 23.84
N GLU A 153 -13.27 -6.93 23.33
CA GLU A 153 -12.65 -6.74 22.02
C GLU A 153 -13.66 -6.81 20.87
N GLN A 154 -14.63 -7.73 20.94
CA GLN A 154 -15.70 -7.80 19.94
C GLN A 154 -16.56 -6.53 19.95
N ILE A 155 -16.98 -6.05 21.12
CA ILE A 155 -17.78 -4.82 21.22
C ILE A 155 -16.99 -3.64 20.69
N PHE A 156 -15.72 -3.49 21.08
CA PHE A 156 -14.87 -2.41 20.61
C PHE A 156 -14.67 -2.42 19.08
N ASN A 157 -14.37 -3.58 18.48
CA ASN A 157 -14.05 -3.65 17.06
C ASN A 157 -15.28 -3.65 16.13
N PHE A 158 -16.44 -4.11 16.60
CA PHE A 158 -17.64 -4.25 15.76
C PHE A 158 -18.72 -3.19 16.02
N GLU A 159 -18.76 -2.57 17.21
CA GLU A 159 -19.76 -1.55 17.53
C GLU A 159 -19.21 -0.12 17.52
N TYR A 160 -17.88 0.06 17.55
CA TYR A 160 -17.25 1.38 17.54
C TYR A 160 -16.30 1.54 16.34
N ASN A 161 -16.35 2.71 15.71
CA ASN A 161 -15.42 3.11 14.64
C ASN A 161 -14.25 3.92 15.22
N ILE A 162 -13.51 3.31 16.15
CA ILE A 162 -12.37 3.94 16.83
C ILE A 162 -11.07 3.32 16.31
N GLY A 163 -10.05 4.15 16.06
CA GLY A 163 -8.69 3.73 15.70
C GLY A 163 -7.67 4.11 16.77
N TRP A 164 -6.46 3.56 16.67
CA TRP A 164 -5.32 4.04 17.45
C TRP A 164 -4.67 5.21 16.74
N HIS A 165 -4.51 6.34 17.42
CA HIS A 165 -3.78 7.46 16.88
C HIS A 165 -2.32 7.03 16.73
N ARG A 166 -1.84 6.93 15.50
CA ARG A 166 -0.42 6.76 15.24
C ARG A 166 0.14 8.16 15.04
N PRO A 167 1.14 8.59 15.82
CA PRO A 167 1.86 9.83 15.54
C PRO A 167 2.21 9.83 14.07
N LYS A 168 1.88 10.93 13.38
CA LYS A 168 2.22 11.06 11.96
C LYS A 168 3.73 10.93 11.84
N LYS A 169 4.19 9.94 11.06
CA LYS A 169 5.50 10.05 10.42
C LYS A 169 5.44 11.31 9.55
N ASP A 170 6.48 12.14 9.65
CA ASP A 170 6.70 13.31 8.79
C ASP A 170 5.68 14.45 9.00
N GLN A 171 5.69 15.01 10.21
CA GLN A 171 5.09 16.31 10.43
C GLN A 171 6.00 17.41 9.83
N CYS A 172 5.38 18.40 9.20
CA CYS A 172 6.12 19.49 8.57
C CYS A 172 6.58 20.47 9.64
N SER A 173 7.90 20.64 9.79
CA SER A 173 8.49 21.56 10.76
C SER A 173 7.97 22.99 10.63
N THR A 174 7.74 23.49 9.40
CA THR A 174 7.14 24.81 9.15
C THR A 174 5.71 24.90 9.69
N CYS A 175 4.89 23.87 9.44
CA CYS A 175 3.51 23.84 9.93
C CYS A 175 3.43 23.68 11.44
N GLU A 176 4.25 22.80 12.03
CA GLU A 176 4.32 22.61 13.48
C GLU A 176 4.80 23.87 14.17
N ARG A 177 5.86 24.49 13.66
CA ARG A 177 6.40 25.73 14.20
C ARG A 177 5.34 26.83 14.19
N TYR A 178 4.61 26.98 13.09
CA TYR A 178 3.50 27.94 13.03
C TYR A 178 2.38 27.58 14.01
N ALA A 179 1.98 26.30 14.11
CA ALA A 179 0.92 25.86 15.01
C ALA A 179 1.25 26.11 16.49
N ASN A 180 2.50 25.84 16.88
CA ASN A 180 3.01 25.95 18.24
C ASN A 180 3.48 27.37 18.62
N SER A 181 3.51 28.31 17.67
CA SER A 181 3.88 29.70 17.91
C SER A 181 2.79 30.49 18.64
N SER A 182 3.22 31.52 19.37
CA SER A 182 2.31 32.48 20.04
C SER A 182 1.51 33.31 19.03
N THR A 183 0.48 34.03 19.48
CA THR A 183 -0.37 34.87 18.61
C THR A 183 0.42 35.95 17.86
N VAL A 184 1.44 36.53 18.50
CA VAL A 184 2.34 37.54 17.90
C VAL A 184 3.22 36.89 16.83
N GLU A 185 3.86 35.76 17.15
CA GLU A 185 4.73 35.04 16.23
C GLU A 185 3.99 34.47 15.01
N LYS A 186 2.71 34.11 15.19
CA LYS A 186 1.82 33.69 14.10
C LYS A 186 1.54 34.82 13.14
N ALA A 187 1.27 36.04 13.64
CA ALA A 187 1.06 37.20 12.77
C ALA A 187 2.29 37.52 11.92
N GLU A 188 3.50 37.44 12.51
CA GLU A 188 4.76 37.64 11.78
C GLU A 188 5.03 36.58 10.70
N ARG A 189 4.65 35.32 10.97
CA ARG A 189 4.91 34.18 10.09
C ARG A 189 3.74 33.81 9.18
N GLN A 190 2.64 34.57 9.24
CA GLN A 190 1.42 34.29 8.49
C GLN A 190 1.68 34.18 7.00
N SER A 191 2.39 35.16 6.44
CA SER A 191 2.69 35.20 5.00
C SER A 191 3.57 34.03 4.54
N GLU A 192 4.57 33.65 5.34
CA GLU A 192 5.43 32.49 5.06
C GLU A 192 4.62 31.18 5.11
N TYR A 193 3.76 31.03 6.12
CA TYR A 193 2.90 29.87 6.26
C TYR A 193 1.88 29.75 5.12
N GLU A 194 1.21 30.84 4.76
CA GLU A 194 0.27 30.88 3.63
C GLU A 194 0.95 30.51 2.31
N LYS A 195 2.15 31.05 2.07
CA LYS A 195 2.95 30.69 0.91
C LYS A 195 3.32 29.20 0.91
N HIS A 196 3.77 28.66 2.04
CA HIS A 196 4.09 27.23 2.19
C HIS A 196 2.87 26.33 1.92
N VAL A 197 1.69 26.71 2.43
CA VAL A 197 0.44 25.98 2.18
C VAL A 197 0.02 26.08 0.70
N ALA A 198 0.14 27.26 0.08
CA ALA A 198 -0.15 27.44 -1.35
C ALA A 198 0.80 26.60 -2.22
N ASP A 199 2.10 26.61 -1.92
CA ASP A 199 3.11 25.80 -2.62
C ASP A 199 2.83 24.30 -2.51
N LYS A 200 2.42 23.84 -1.33
CA LYS A 200 2.00 22.46 -1.11
C LYS A 200 0.82 22.08 -2.00
N THR A 201 -0.20 22.93 -2.08
CA THR A 201 -1.40 22.69 -2.89
C THR A 201 -1.03 22.63 -4.37
N LYS A 202 -0.31 23.65 -4.87
CA LYS A 202 0.16 23.70 -6.26
C LYS A 202 1.01 22.47 -6.62
N SER A 203 1.98 22.09 -5.78
CA SER A 203 2.84 20.92 -6.01
C SER A 203 2.03 19.62 -6.19
N ARG A 204 0.92 19.46 -5.44
CA ARG A 204 0.03 18.31 -5.55
C ARG A 204 -0.83 18.34 -6.81
N GLU A 205 -1.35 19.50 -7.16
CA GLU A 205 -2.12 19.71 -8.39
C GLU A 205 -1.26 19.44 -9.63
N GLU A 206 -0.03 19.97 -9.65
CA GLU A 206 0.97 19.70 -10.68
C GLU A 206 1.19 18.21 -10.88
N LYS A 207 1.40 17.49 -9.78
CA LYS A 207 1.62 16.03 -9.81
C LYS A 207 0.42 15.28 -10.36
N GLN A 208 -0.77 15.64 -9.92
CA GLN A 208 -2.00 15.03 -10.43
C GLN A 208 -2.16 15.30 -11.93
N ARG A 209 -1.85 16.52 -12.39
CA ARG A 209 -1.91 16.89 -13.80
C ARG A 209 -0.91 16.08 -14.61
N ASP A 210 0.35 16.04 -14.22
CA ASP A 210 1.39 15.28 -14.93
C ASP A 210 1.05 13.78 -15.00
N VAL A 211 0.56 13.20 -13.89
CA VAL A 211 0.11 11.81 -13.86
C VAL A 211 -1.07 11.60 -14.81
N SER A 212 -2.05 12.52 -14.83
CA SER A 212 -3.21 12.42 -15.73
C SER A 212 -2.81 12.48 -17.21
N ILE A 213 -1.84 13.34 -17.55
CA ILE A 213 -1.31 13.47 -18.91
C ILE A 213 -0.56 12.20 -19.30
N ALA A 214 0.34 11.70 -18.46
CA ALA A 214 1.10 10.48 -18.75
C ALA A 214 0.25 9.20 -18.81
N LEU A 215 -0.95 9.21 -18.22
CA LEU A 215 -1.92 8.12 -18.39
C LEU A 215 -2.59 8.14 -19.77
N GLN A 216 -2.64 9.30 -20.43
CA GLN A 216 -3.25 9.48 -21.75
C GLN A 216 -2.22 9.43 -22.87
N ASP A 217 -0.98 9.85 -22.60
CA ASP A 217 0.10 9.98 -23.57
C ASP A 217 1.25 8.99 -23.27
N PRO A 218 1.45 7.95 -24.11
CA PRO A 218 2.50 6.95 -23.91
C PRO A 218 3.92 7.49 -24.12
N THR A 219 4.07 8.68 -24.72
CA THR A 219 5.37 9.35 -24.90
C THR A 219 5.85 10.04 -23.62
N ARG A 220 5.02 10.09 -22.58
CA ARG A 220 5.32 10.73 -21.29
C ARG A 220 5.45 9.71 -20.18
N VAL A 221 6.49 9.85 -19.37
CA VAL A 221 6.74 9.03 -18.17
C VAL A 221 6.76 9.91 -16.96
N VAL A 222 5.93 9.59 -15.96
CA VAL A 222 6.01 10.21 -14.63
C VAL A 222 6.53 9.17 -13.65
N ALA A 223 7.64 9.49 -13.00
CA ALA A 223 8.29 8.62 -12.03
C ALA A 223 8.52 9.36 -10.72
N VAL A 224 8.26 8.68 -9.60
CA VAL A 224 8.50 9.22 -8.27
C VAL A 224 9.60 8.40 -7.64
N TYR A 225 10.70 9.04 -7.28
CA TYR A 225 11.82 8.37 -6.66
C TYR A 225 12.09 8.90 -5.25
N ASP A 226 12.33 7.95 -4.35
CA ASP A 226 12.49 8.21 -2.94
C ASP A 226 13.48 7.22 -2.33
N LEU A 227 14.15 7.68 -1.27
CA LEU A 227 15.17 6.95 -0.58
C LEU A 227 14.64 6.59 0.82
N GLN A 228 14.29 5.33 1.03
CA GLN A 228 13.83 4.84 2.32
C GLN A 228 14.98 4.70 3.37
N SER A 229 14.75 4.15 4.56
CA SER A 229 15.79 4.09 5.62
C SER A 229 16.63 2.81 5.55
N VAL A 230 17.80 2.70 6.19
CA VAL A 230 18.73 1.58 5.94
C VAL A 230 18.15 0.22 6.37
N LEU A 231 18.16 -0.78 5.47
CA LEU A 231 17.93 -2.20 5.77
C LEU A 231 19.12 -2.78 6.54
N SER A 232 19.13 -2.64 7.86
CA SER A 232 20.15 -3.27 8.69
C SER A 232 20.23 -4.77 8.44
N THR A 233 21.44 -5.34 8.46
CA THR A 233 21.67 -6.78 8.36
C THR A 233 22.84 -7.16 9.27
N PRO A 234 22.73 -8.20 10.13
CA PRO A 234 21.54 -9.01 10.39
C PRO A 234 20.40 -8.18 11.00
N CYS A 235 19.17 -8.47 10.59
CA CYS A 235 17.98 -7.79 11.11
C CYS A 235 17.13 -8.76 11.91
N SER A 236 16.94 -8.41 13.18
CA SER A 236 15.72 -8.71 13.93
C SER A 236 15.02 -7.39 14.21
N GLU A 237 13.75 -7.31 13.82
CA GLU A 237 12.85 -6.15 13.81
C GLU A 237 13.43 -4.78 13.35
N VAL A 238 12.75 -4.20 12.33
CA VAL A 238 12.84 -2.80 11.81
C VAL A 238 13.97 -2.52 10.80
N SER A 239 13.86 -1.64 9.79
CA SER A 239 12.88 -1.44 8.68
C SER A 239 13.69 -1.22 7.36
N ASP A 240 13.07 -1.19 6.17
CA ASP A 240 13.19 -0.17 5.08
C ASP A 240 13.95 -0.31 3.69
N PHE A 241 13.38 -0.37 2.43
CA PHE A 241 13.78 0.42 1.15
C PHE A 241 12.90 0.29 -0.17
N TYR A 242 12.47 1.38 -0.92
CA TYR A 242 12.35 1.51 -2.44
C TYR A 242 11.22 2.41 -3.19
N TYR A 243 11.43 2.76 -4.51
CA TYR A 243 10.81 3.73 -5.48
C TYR A 243 9.56 3.22 -6.30
N LYS A 244 8.83 4.07 -7.07
CA LYS A 244 7.62 3.66 -7.85
C LYS A 244 7.43 4.36 -9.20
N THR A 245 6.96 3.60 -10.20
CA THR A 245 6.39 4.14 -11.46
C THR A 245 5.01 3.57 -11.74
N ASN A 246 3.97 4.41 -11.62
CA ASN A 246 2.57 4.17 -12.00
C ASN A 246 2.14 2.70 -12.15
N LYS A 247 1.73 2.12 -11.01
CA LYS A 247 1.27 0.72 -10.78
C LYS A 247 2.37 -0.35 -10.72
N GLU A 248 3.59 -0.04 -11.12
CA GLU A 248 4.79 -0.90 -11.11
C GLU A 248 5.92 -0.23 -10.29
N GLY A 249 6.94 -0.96 -9.87
CA GLY A 249 8.06 -0.41 -9.07
C GLY A 249 9.30 -1.27 -9.24
N SER A 250 10.48 -0.64 -9.38
CA SER A 250 11.75 -1.24 -9.84
C SER A 250 12.93 -1.27 -8.84
N CYS A 251 12.90 -2.08 -7.78
CA CYS A 251 13.83 -2.02 -6.66
C CYS A 251 15.34 -2.04 -6.91
N TYR A 252 16.04 -0.88 -6.86
CA TYR A 252 17.51 -0.84 -6.86
C TYR A 252 18.05 -1.03 -5.44
N VAL A 253 18.85 -2.06 -5.22
CA VAL A 253 19.35 -2.48 -3.90
C VAL A 253 20.86 -2.68 -3.96
N TRP A 254 21.59 -2.18 -2.96
CA TRP A 254 23.01 -2.46 -2.79
C TRP A 254 23.36 -2.53 -1.31
N SER A 255 24.53 -3.11 -1.02
CA SER A 255 25.09 -3.14 0.33
C SER A 255 26.02 -1.96 0.56
N GLU A 256 26.23 -1.58 1.83
CA GLU A 256 27.23 -0.57 2.21
C GLU A 256 28.65 -0.96 1.78
N ASN A 257 28.93 -2.26 1.67
CA ASN A 257 30.20 -2.76 1.15
C ASN A 257 30.36 -2.48 -0.35
N THR A 258 29.26 -2.26 -1.07
CA THR A 258 29.26 -2.00 -2.51
C THR A 258 29.43 -0.51 -2.82
N ALA A 259 28.64 0.36 -2.17
CA ALA A 259 28.62 1.79 -2.44
C ALA A 259 28.00 2.60 -1.28
N LYS A 260 28.16 3.92 -1.33
CA LYS A 260 27.61 4.84 -0.31
C LYS A 260 26.14 5.17 -0.63
N ARG A 261 25.66 6.34 -0.17
CA ARG A 261 24.27 6.77 -0.30
C ARG A 261 24.15 8.25 -0.69
N GLY A 262 25.03 8.69 -1.58
CA GLY A 262 25.15 10.07 -2.05
C GLY A 262 24.56 10.27 -3.45
N ALA A 263 24.82 11.43 -4.03
CA ALA A 263 24.30 11.80 -5.35
C ALA A 263 24.77 10.84 -6.47
N ASN A 264 25.99 10.29 -6.38
CA ASN A 264 26.52 9.34 -7.36
C ASN A 264 25.66 8.08 -7.44
N GLU A 265 25.32 7.48 -6.30
CA GLU A 265 24.50 6.27 -6.27
C GLU A 265 23.07 6.53 -6.77
N ILE A 266 22.46 7.62 -6.32
CA ILE A 266 21.11 7.99 -6.76
C ILE A 266 21.07 8.28 -8.25
N GLY A 267 22.00 9.10 -8.75
CA GLY A 267 22.03 9.43 -10.17
C GLY A 267 22.37 8.22 -11.04
N SER A 268 23.16 7.26 -10.56
CA SER A 268 23.40 6.01 -11.28
C SER A 268 22.13 5.17 -11.41
N CYS A 269 21.33 5.06 -10.34
CA CYS A 269 20.02 4.39 -10.40
C CYS A 269 19.05 5.12 -11.34
N VAL A 270 19.06 6.46 -11.32
CA VAL A 270 18.23 7.29 -12.23
C VAL A 270 18.66 7.09 -13.69
N LEU A 271 19.97 7.07 -13.97
CA LEU A 271 20.51 6.81 -15.30
C LEU A 271 20.05 5.46 -15.83
N GLN A 272 20.18 4.42 -15.01
CA GLN A 272 19.77 3.07 -15.38
C GLN A 272 18.26 2.98 -15.64
N PHE A 273 17.45 3.68 -14.83
CA PHE A 273 16.02 3.79 -15.07
C PHE A 273 15.72 4.47 -16.41
N LEU A 274 16.39 5.58 -16.71
CA LEU A 274 16.24 6.33 -17.95
C LEU A 274 16.60 5.47 -19.17
N THR A 275 17.75 4.79 -19.16
CA THR A 275 18.19 3.92 -20.25
C THR A 275 17.23 2.75 -20.49
N SER A 276 16.68 2.17 -19.42
CA SER A 276 15.85 0.96 -19.53
C SER A 276 14.39 1.26 -19.89
N ASN A 277 13.85 2.43 -19.51
CA ASN A 277 12.41 2.68 -19.54
C ASN A 277 11.97 3.92 -20.33
N CYS A 278 12.90 4.85 -20.64
CA CYS A 278 12.57 6.20 -21.08
C CYS A 278 13.06 6.55 -22.50
N LYS A 279 13.41 5.55 -23.31
CA LYS A 279 13.77 5.74 -24.72
C LYS A 279 12.65 6.47 -25.49
N GLU A 280 13.02 7.53 -26.19
CA GLU A 280 12.22 8.47 -26.99
C GLU A 280 11.11 9.21 -26.22
N LYS A 281 11.21 9.33 -24.89
CA LYS A 281 10.13 9.88 -24.05
C LYS A 281 10.48 11.22 -23.42
N HIS A 282 9.43 11.93 -23.01
CA HIS A 282 9.49 13.04 -22.08
C HIS A 282 9.32 12.51 -20.65
N VAL A 283 10.29 12.77 -19.79
CA VAL A 283 10.33 12.21 -18.43
C VAL A 283 10.10 13.31 -17.41
N THR A 284 9.13 13.10 -16.51
CA THR A 284 8.94 13.94 -15.32
C THR A 284 9.25 13.14 -14.06
N PHE A 285 10.25 13.58 -13.31
CA PHE A 285 10.60 13.06 -12.00
C PHE A 285 10.01 13.89 -10.88
N TYR A 286 9.58 13.20 -9.82
CA TYR A 286 9.26 13.77 -8.52
C TYR A 286 10.14 13.15 -7.45
N SER A 287 10.74 13.98 -6.59
CA SER A 287 11.52 13.50 -5.45
C SER A 287 11.44 14.45 -4.26
N ASP A 288 11.91 13.98 -3.12
CA ASP A 288 12.09 14.82 -1.94
C ASP A 288 13.15 15.90 -2.17
N ASN A 289 12.96 17.02 -1.47
CA ASN A 289 13.84 18.20 -1.52
C ASN A 289 15.09 17.98 -0.66
N CYS A 290 15.92 17.02 -1.07
CA CYS A 290 17.20 16.68 -0.44
C CYS A 290 18.38 17.20 -1.27
N ALA A 291 19.07 18.24 -0.78
CA ALA A 291 20.19 18.86 -1.49
C ALA A 291 21.38 17.91 -1.70
N GLY A 292 21.71 17.10 -0.70
CA GLY A 292 22.86 16.18 -0.78
C GLY A 292 22.70 15.05 -1.80
N GLN A 293 21.46 14.68 -2.14
CA GLN A 293 21.18 13.51 -2.97
C GLN A 293 20.53 13.89 -4.30
N ASN A 294 19.43 14.64 -4.26
CA ASN A 294 18.57 14.85 -5.42
C ASN A 294 18.76 16.24 -6.04
N LYS A 295 18.90 17.27 -5.20
CA LYS A 295 18.90 18.67 -5.59
C LYS A 295 20.29 19.27 -5.59
N ASN A 296 21.11 18.83 -6.53
CA ASN A 296 22.48 19.29 -6.68
C ASN A 296 22.89 19.34 -8.17
N LYS A 297 24.04 19.96 -8.41
CA LYS A 297 24.64 20.06 -9.74
C LYS A 297 24.97 18.71 -10.37
N TYR A 298 25.18 17.66 -9.59
CA TYR A 298 25.53 16.32 -10.10
C TYR A 298 24.34 15.68 -10.81
N ILE A 299 23.15 15.75 -10.22
CA ILE A 299 21.90 15.30 -10.85
C ILE A 299 21.56 16.16 -12.08
N ALA A 300 21.76 17.48 -12.01
CA ALA A 300 21.57 18.34 -13.19
C ALA A 300 22.53 17.98 -14.33
N SER A 301 23.80 17.70 -14.01
CA SER A 301 24.82 17.24 -14.95
C SER A 301 24.45 15.92 -15.61
N LEU A 302 23.92 14.98 -14.82
CA LEU A 302 23.40 13.72 -15.31
C LEU A 302 22.26 13.93 -16.31
N TYR A 303 21.31 14.84 -16.02
CA TYR A 303 20.20 15.08 -16.93
C TYR A 303 20.64 15.70 -18.25
N LEU A 304 21.57 16.66 -18.22
CA LEU A 304 22.18 17.25 -19.43
C LEU A 304 22.86 16.17 -20.29
N TYR A 305 23.62 15.28 -19.65
CA TYR A 305 24.22 14.12 -20.32
C TYR A 305 23.14 13.22 -20.94
N ALA A 306 22.12 12.87 -20.16
CA ALA A 306 21.06 11.96 -20.59
C ALA A 306 20.27 12.50 -21.79
N THR A 307 19.92 13.78 -21.84
CA THR A 307 19.20 14.36 -23.00
C THR A 307 20.09 14.53 -24.23
N THR A 308 21.41 14.61 -24.05
CA THR A 308 22.36 14.78 -25.16
C THR A 308 22.72 13.44 -25.79
N PHE A 309 23.07 12.46 -24.98
CA PHE A 309 23.67 11.20 -25.44
C PHE A 309 22.69 10.02 -25.42
N LEU A 310 21.62 10.09 -24.64
CA LEU A 310 20.55 9.10 -24.71
C LEU A 310 19.43 9.62 -25.62
N GLU A 311 18.65 8.69 -26.15
CA GLU A 311 17.47 9.02 -26.94
C GLU A 311 16.33 9.47 -26.00
N ILE A 312 16.47 10.61 -25.31
CA ILE A 312 15.48 11.16 -24.37
C ILE A 312 15.12 12.59 -24.80
N GLN A 313 13.83 12.90 -24.90
CA GLN A 313 13.38 14.18 -25.47
C GLN A 313 13.51 15.33 -24.46
N SER A 314 13.07 15.10 -23.22
CA SER A 314 13.24 16.06 -22.14
C SER A 314 13.20 15.37 -20.78
N ILE A 315 13.85 15.97 -19.80
CA ILE A 315 13.78 15.55 -18.40
C ILE A 315 13.38 16.76 -17.57
N THR A 316 12.25 16.64 -16.87
CA THR A 316 11.74 17.64 -15.92
C THR A 316 11.78 17.03 -14.54
N HIS A 317 12.40 17.69 -13.57
CA HIS A 317 12.48 17.22 -12.20
C HIS A 317 11.83 18.24 -11.26
N LYS A 318 10.71 17.84 -10.65
CA LYS A 318 9.90 18.62 -9.72
C LYS A 318 10.18 18.14 -8.30
N TYR A 319 10.60 19.04 -7.43
CA TYR A 319 10.86 18.74 -6.02
C TYR A 319 9.56 18.81 -5.21
N LEU A 320 9.40 17.95 -4.22
CA LEU A 320 8.25 18.01 -3.31
C LEU A 320 8.52 19.00 -2.16
N VAL A 321 7.46 19.64 -1.66
CA VAL A 321 7.56 20.55 -0.51
C VAL A 321 7.94 19.75 0.75
N THR A 322 8.97 20.21 1.47
CA THR A 322 9.53 19.54 2.65
C THR A 322 8.47 19.33 3.75
N GLY A 323 8.43 18.14 4.33
CA GLY A 323 7.45 17.77 5.37
C GLY A 323 6.03 17.53 4.84
N HIS A 324 5.82 17.60 3.52
CA HIS A 324 4.58 17.26 2.84
C HIS A 324 4.79 16.24 1.73
N THR A 325 5.79 15.39 1.93
CA THR A 325 6.35 14.45 0.95
C THR A 325 5.55 13.17 0.83
N GLN A 326 4.33 13.08 1.36
CA GLN A 326 3.44 11.91 1.21
C GLN A 326 3.39 11.48 -0.25
N ASN A 327 4.15 10.44 -0.56
CA ASN A 327 4.42 10.01 -1.92
C ASN A 327 4.03 8.55 -2.08
N GLU A 328 4.03 8.07 -3.32
CA GLU A 328 3.63 6.71 -3.60
C GLU A 328 4.69 5.67 -3.18
N GLY A 329 5.93 6.12 -2.88
CA GLY A 329 6.98 5.34 -2.24
C GLY A 329 6.57 4.88 -0.84
N ASP A 330 5.94 5.74 -0.02
CA ASP A 330 5.45 5.39 1.33
C ASP A 330 4.52 4.17 1.37
N SER A 331 3.71 4.01 0.33
CA SER A 331 2.82 2.86 0.20
C SER A 331 3.60 1.57 -0.06
N MET A 332 4.67 1.63 -0.86
CA MET A 332 5.56 0.49 -1.11
C MET A 332 6.41 0.17 0.11
N HIS A 333 6.96 1.20 0.77
CA HIS A 333 7.67 1.09 2.04
C HIS A 333 6.81 0.31 3.06
N SER A 334 5.54 0.70 3.18
CA SER A 334 4.57 0.04 4.05
C SER A 334 4.30 -1.43 3.67
N CYS A 335 4.37 -1.79 2.39
CA CYS A 335 4.21 -3.18 1.94
C CYS A 335 5.44 -4.03 2.25
N ILE A 336 6.65 -3.51 1.97
CA ILE A 336 7.92 -4.18 2.27
C ILE A 336 8.06 -4.37 3.77
N GLU A 337 7.72 -3.36 4.57
CA GLU A 337 7.72 -3.45 6.04
C GLU A 337 6.78 -4.53 6.58
N LYS A 338 5.59 -4.65 6.01
CA LYS A 338 4.65 -5.71 6.40
C LYS A 338 5.21 -7.08 6.07
N GLU A 339 5.88 -7.23 4.92
CA GLU A 339 6.46 -8.49 4.50
C GLU A 339 7.69 -8.87 5.32
N LYS A 340 8.59 -7.91 5.57
CA LYS A 340 9.69 -8.04 6.53
C LYS A 340 9.19 -8.53 7.88
N LYS A 341 8.22 -7.85 8.49
CA LYS A 341 7.62 -8.27 9.77
C LYS A 341 7.00 -9.65 9.72
N ARG A 342 6.43 -10.04 8.59
CA ARG A 342 5.86 -11.39 8.40
C ARG A 342 6.97 -12.45 8.38
N LEU A 343 8.05 -12.21 7.64
CA LEU A 343 9.15 -13.16 7.46
C LEU A 343 9.99 -13.30 8.74
N LEU A 344 10.19 -12.21 9.49
CA LEU A 344 10.87 -12.25 10.78
C LEU A 344 10.21 -13.16 11.82
N LYS A 345 8.92 -13.49 11.66
CA LYS A 345 8.24 -14.52 12.49
C LYS A 345 8.72 -15.94 12.21
N GLY A 346 9.23 -16.20 11.01
CA GLY A 346 9.76 -17.50 10.59
C GLY A 346 11.27 -17.63 10.76
N GLY A 347 11.98 -16.52 11.02
CA GLY A 347 13.42 -16.49 11.24
C GLY A 347 14.04 -15.13 10.89
N PRO A 348 15.21 -14.79 11.46
CA PRO A 348 15.91 -13.53 11.18
C PRO A 348 16.48 -13.47 9.76
N ILE A 349 16.78 -12.25 9.30
CA ILE A 349 17.49 -11.99 8.04
C ILE A 349 18.97 -11.79 8.37
N PHE A 350 19.85 -12.62 7.81
CA PHE A 350 21.27 -12.68 8.17
C PHE A 350 22.20 -12.05 7.15
N ILE A 351 21.83 -12.02 5.87
CA ILE A 351 22.70 -11.50 4.79
C ILE A 351 21.94 -10.56 3.84
N PRO A 352 22.60 -9.51 3.28
CA PRO A 352 21.92 -8.50 2.46
C PRO A 352 21.16 -9.09 1.25
N ALA A 353 21.71 -10.14 0.63
CA ALA A 353 21.09 -10.84 -0.50
C ALA A 353 19.69 -11.40 -0.19
N GLN A 354 19.36 -11.65 1.08
CA GLN A 354 18.03 -12.09 1.50
C GLN A 354 16.97 -10.99 1.40
N TRP A 355 17.35 -9.71 1.27
CA TRP A 355 16.39 -8.62 1.07
C TRP A 355 15.74 -8.64 -0.30
N VAL A 356 16.44 -9.11 -1.34
CA VAL A 356 15.90 -9.20 -2.71
C VAL A 356 14.58 -10.00 -2.75
N PRO A 357 14.51 -11.25 -2.26
CA PRO A 357 13.26 -12.01 -2.25
C PRO A 357 12.20 -11.43 -1.28
N VAL A 358 12.61 -10.78 -0.18
CA VAL A 358 11.67 -10.09 0.73
C VAL A 358 10.94 -8.97 -0.01
N ILE A 359 11.67 -8.17 -0.76
CA ILE A 359 11.14 -7.04 -1.52
C ILE A 359 10.27 -7.55 -2.68
N GLN A 360 10.73 -8.54 -3.45
CA GLN A 360 9.93 -9.15 -4.52
C GLN A 360 8.59 -9.71 -3.99
N GLY A 361 8.62 -10.34 -2.80
CA GLY A 361 7.45 -10.94 -2.15
C GLY A 361 6.51 -9.96 -1.45
N ALA A 362 6.86 -8.68 -1.35
CA ALA A 362 6.11 -7.70 -0.57
C ALA A 362 4.74 -7.33 -1.17
N LYS A 363 4.63 -7.30 -2.50
CA LYS A 363 3.39 -6.97 -3.19
C LYS A 363 2.54 -8.22 -3.38
N LYS A 364 1.50 -8.39 -2.55
CA LYS A 364 0.60 -9.55 -2.59
C LYS A 364 -0.44 -9.52 -3.72
N LYS A 365 -0.72 -8.36 -4.31
CA LYS A 365 -1.72 -8.18 -5.37
C LYS A 365 -1.13 -7.38 -6.54
N GLY A 366 -1.32 -7.87 -7.76
CA GLY A 366 -0.80 -7.25 -8.98
C GLY A 366 0.62 -7.73 -9.34
N LYS A 367 1.30 -7.01 -10.25
CA LYS A 367 2.67 -7.34 -10.65
C LYS A 367 3.66 -7.14 -9.49
N PRO A 368 4.55 -8.11 -9.20
CA PRO A 368 5.63 -7.97 -8.23
C PRO A 368 6.52 -6.76 -8.52
N TYR A 369 7.30 -6.33 -7.52
CA TYR A 369 8.32 -5.31 -7.74
C TYR A 369 9.50 -5.91 -8.52
N HIS A 370 10.01 -5.17 -9.50
CA HIS A 370 11.19 -5.55 -10.27
C HIS A 370 12.43 -5.21 -9.47
N VAL A 371 13.04 -6.17 -8.77
CA VAL A 371 14.22 -5.89 -7.93
C VAL A 371 15.50 -6.11 -8.73
N LYS A 372 16.38 -5.11 -8.75
CA LYS A 372 17.72 -5.13 -9.29
C LYS A 372 18.75 -4.88 -8.18
N GLU A 373 19.64 -5.83 -7.98
CA GLU A 373 20.82 -5.64 -7.15
C GLU A 373 21.87 -4.88 -7.97
N MET A 374 22.44 -3.83 -7.38
CA MET A 374 23.42 -2.95 -8.02
C MET A 374 24.83 -3.37 -7.64
N ASP A 375 25.69 -3.52 -8.63
CA ASP A 375 27.11 -3.79 -8.44
C ASP A 375 27.93 -2.50 -8.39
N GLN A 376 29.14 -2.57 -7.83
CA GLN A 376 30.05 -1.41 -7.74
C GLN A 376 30.35 -0.80 -9.12
N SER A 377 30.42 -1.65 -10.16
CA SER A 377 30.64 -1.23 -11.55
C SER A 377 29.47 -0.49 -12.18
N GLU A 378 28.30 -0.47 -11.54
CA GLU A 378 27.11 0.23 -12.03
C GLU A 378 26.97 1.63 -11.42
N PHE A 379 27.88 2.03 -10.52
CA PHE A 379 27.91 3.37 -9.95
C PHE A 379 28.89 4.28 -10.71
N PHE A 380 28.35 5.38 -11.22
CA PHE A 380 29.07 6.38 -12.00
C PHE A 380 29.50 7.56 -11.14
N ASP A 381 30.69 8.08 -11.40
CA ASP A 381 31.15 9.30 -10.74
C ASP A 381 30.56 10.57 -11.41
N LEU A 382 29.46 11.04 -10.84
CA LEU A 382 28.78 12.25 -11.32
C LEU A 382 29.53 13.53 -10.95
N GLN A 383 30.47 13.47 -9.99
CA GLN A 383 31.30 14.62 -9.67
C GLN A 383 32.27 14.91 -10.81
N LYS A 384 32.91 13.87 -11.34
CA LYS A 384 33.73 13.95 -12.55
C LYS A 384 32.92 14.44 -13.74
N LEU A 385 31.75 13.84 -13.99
CA LEU A 385 30.83 14.29 -15.05
C LEU A 385 30.48 15.78 -14.92
N SER A 386 30.15 16.24 -13.71
CA SER A 386 29.80 17.64 -13.46
C SER A 386 30.97 18.59 -13.72
N ASN A 387 32.20 18.17 -13.39
CA ASN A 387 33.40 18.96 -13.69
C ASN A 387 33.67 19.04 -15.20
N ASP A 388 33.41 17.94 -15.94
CA ASP A 388 33.57 17.88 -17.39
C ASP A 388 32.56 18.79 -18.12
N ILE A 389 31.33 18.90 -17.62
CA ILE A 389 30.27 19.76 -18.19
C ILE A 389 30.54 21.25 -17.89
N GLY A 390 31.15 21.57 -16.75
CA GLY A 390 31.64 22.89 -16.42
C GLY A 390 31.14 23.44 -15.08
N THR A 391 31.60 24.64 -14.71
CA THR A 391 31.39 25.20 -13.37
C THR A 391 30.28 26.25 -13.29
N ASN A 392 29.59 26.55 -14.38
CA ASN A 392 28.60 27.65 -14.46
C ASN A 392 27.26 27.37 -13.77
N PHE A 393 27.23 26.57 -12.71
CA PHE A 393 26.03 26.34 -11.91
C PHE A 393 25.71 27.50 -10.96
N ILE A 394 26.48 28.59 -10.98
CA ILE A 394 26.40 29.68 -10.01
C ILE A 394 25.53 30.84 -10.51
N THR A 395 25.56 31.14 -11.81
CA THR A 395 24.90 32.30 -12.40
C THR A 395 24.04 31.92 -13.60
N ASP A 396 22.90 32.58 -13.74
CA ASP A 396 22.04 32.45 -14.91
C ASP A 396 22.52 33.33 -16.08
N VAL A 397 21.82 33.25 -17.21
CA VAL A 397 22.12 34.06 -18.41
C VAL A 397 22.01 35.58 -18.17
N GLU A 398 21.27 36.00 -17.15
CA GLU A 398 21.13 37.41 -16.74
C GLU A 398 22.18 37.83 -15.70
N LYS A 399 23.16 36.96 -15.41
CA LYS A 399 24.21 37.13 -14.38
C LYS A 399 23.66 37.23 -12.95
N LYS A 400 22.43 36.76 -12.70
CA LYS A 400 21.87 36.63 -11.35
C LYS A 400 22.36 35.34 -10.72
N LYS A 401 22.60 35.38 -9.41
CA LYS A 401 23.03 34.22 -8.63
C LYS A 401 21.89 33.20 -8.52
N VAL A 402 22.15 31.96 -8.88
CA VAL A 402 21.19 30.85 -8.81
C VAL A 402 21.11 30.33 -7.38
N LYS A 403 19.89 30.32 -6.83
CA LYS A 403 19.63 29.83 -5.47
C LYS A 403 19.15 28.38 -5.51
N TRP A 404 20.08 27.44 -5.55
CA TRP A 404 19.78 26.01 -5.63
C TRP A 404 18.80 25.50 -4.58
N THR A 405 18.86 25.99 -3.35
CA THR A 405 17.96 25.59 -2.28
C THR A 405 16.50 25.98 -2.53
N GLU A 406 16.25 27.04 -3.31
CA GLU A 406 14.91 27.56 -3.61
C GLU A 406 14.31 26.97 -4.90
N ILE A 407 15.09 26.28 -5.74
CA ILE A 407 14.59 25.71 -7.00
C ILE A 407 13.47 24.70 -6.74
N LYS A 408 12.35 24.80 -7.44
CA LYS A 408 11.23 23.85 -7.32
C LYS A 408 11.11 22.93 -8.53
N ILE A 409 11.49 23.43 -9.70
CA ILE A 409 11.45 22.69 -10.96
C ILE A 409 12.77 22.91 -11.69
N MET A 410 13.37 21.84 -12.17
CA MET A 410 14.45 21.86 -13.15
C MET A 410 14.00 21.15 -14.42
N MET A 411 14.47 21.61 -15.58
CA MET A 411 14.15 21.01 -16.86
C MET A 411 15.36 21.10 -17.80
N VAL A 412 15.60 20.03 -18.54
CA VAL A 412 16.54 19.97 -19.65
C VAL A 412 15.82 19.38 -20.87
N THR A 413 16.20 19.82 -22.06
CA THR A 413 15.60 19.38 -23.31
C THR A 413 16.67 18.98 -24.31
N LYS A 414 16.30 18.09 -25.23
CA LYS A 414 17.19 17.67 -26.32
C LYS A 414 17.44 18.80 -27.33
N ASP A 415 16.48 19.71 -27.49
CA ASP A 415 16.56 20.85 -28.41
C ASP A 415 17.63 21.87 -27.98
N GLU A 416 17.82 22.03 -26.67
CA GLU A 416 18.81 22.94 -26.08
C GLU A 416 19.72 22.16 -25.09
N PRO A 417 20.61 21.29 -25.60
CA PRO A 417 21.36 20.32 -24.77
C PRO A 417 22.38 20.96 -23.83
N ASP A 418 22.72 22.22 -24.06
CA ASP A 418 23.67 23.01 -23.29
C ASP A 418 22.98 23.95 -22.28
N SER A 419 21.70 23.71 -22.02
CA SER A 419 20.84 24.62 -21.25
C SER A 419 20.11 23.89 -20.13
N LEU A 420 20.16 24.48 -18.93
CA LEU A 420 19.35 24.06 -17.78
C LEU A 420 18.32 25.14 -17.48
N PHE A 421 17.05 24.76 -17.54
CA PHE A 421 15.92 25.61 -17.20
C PHE A 421 15.50 25.35 -15.76
N PHE A 422 15.14 26.40 -15.01
CA PHE A 422 14.67 26.24 -13.64
C PHE A 422 13.58 27.25 -13.25
N LYS A 423 12.77 26.91 -12.24
CA LYS A 423 11.77 27.78 -11.60
C LYS A 423 11.85 27.74 -10.08
N TYR A 424 11.49 28.85 -9.45
CA TYR A 424 11.33 28.98 -7.99
C TYR A 424 9.86 28.88 -7.54
N ASP A 425 8.92 28.68 -8.47
CA ASP A 425 7.49 28.47 -8.21
C ASP A 425 6.96 27.29 -9.03
N TYR A 426 5.80 26.75 -8.62
CA TYR A 426 5.09 25.72 -9.37
C TYR A 426 4.10 26.29 -10.40
N GLY A 427 3.87 27.61 -10.41
CA GLY A 427 2.94 28.26 -11.33
C GLY A 427 3.37 28.15 -12.79
N ASP A 428 2.41 27.82 -13.65
CA ASP A 428 2.60 27.73 -15.10
C ASP A 428 2.92 29.11 -15.72
N ASP A 429 2.34 30.18 -15.16
CA ASP A 429 2.47 31.56 -15.65
C ASP A 429 3.87 32.18 -15.46
N ILE A 430 4.72 31.55 -14.65
CA ILE A 430 6.07 32.06 -14.37
C ILE A 430 7.03 31.46 -15.39
N PRO A 431 7.78 32.29 -16.16
CA PRO A 431 8.73 31.79 -17.15
C PRO A 431 9.90 31.07 -16.48
N TYR A 432 10.54 30.15 -17.22
CA TYR A 432 11.77 29.52 -16.78
C TYR A 432 12.94 30.50 -16.82
N SER A 433 13.75 30.51 -15.77
CA SER A 433 15.10 31.07 -15.82
C SER A 433 16.05 30.05 -16.44
N LYS A 434 17.13 30.53 -17.07
CA LYS A 434 18.03 29.70 -17.89
C LYS A 434 19.47 29.81 -17.43
N ILE A 435 20.13 28.67 -17.25
CA ILE A 435 21.59 28.56 -17.15
C ILE A 435 22.12 28.01 -18.47
N GLN A 436 23.14 28.65 -19.02
CA GLN A 436 23.80 28.25 -20.25
C GLN A 436 25.19 27.69 -19.94
N PHE A 437 25.50 26.50 -20.45
CA PHE A 437 26.82 25.86 -20.34
C PHE A 437 27.61 26.04 -21.64
N SER A 438 28.94 26.04 -21.56
CA SER A 438 29.78 26.20 -22.75
C SER A 438 29.95 24.87 -23.49
N VAL A 439 29.45 24.82 -24.73
CA VAL A 439 29.41 23.64 -25.62
C VAL A 439 30.80 23.06 -25.92
N VAL A 440 31.87 23.87 -25.81
CA VAL A 440 33.24 23.50 -26.21
C VAL A 440 33.90 22.48 -25.28
N ALA A 441 33.55 22.46 -23.98
CA ALA A 441 34.00 21.42 -23.04
C ALA A 441 33.17 20.13 -23.17
N PHE A 442 31.90 20.28 -23.55
CA PHE A 442 30.87 19.23 -23.60
C PHE A 442 31.07 18.24 -24.76
N ASN A 443 31.36 18.75 -25.96
CA ASN A 443 31.48 17.92 -27.17
C ASN A 443 32.87 17.29 -27.37
N ASN A 444 33.96 17.91 -26.90
CA ASN A 444 35.32 17.41 -27.16
C ASN A 444 35.78 16.34 -26.16
N ASN A 445 35.23 16.29 -24.95
CA ASN A 445 35.62 15.31 -23.93
C ASN A 445 34.72 14.06 -23.87
N ILE A 446 33.45 14.16 -24.29
CA ILE A 446 32.47 13.06 -24.18
C ILE A 446 32.27 12.32 -25.51
N LYS A 447 32.32 12.99 -26.69
CA LYS A 447 32.11 12.34 -28.00
C LYS A 447 33.18 11.32 -28.42
N ASN A 448 34.40 11.39 -27.88
CA ASN A 448 35.43 10.38 -28.16
C ASN A 448 35.23 9.07 -27.38
N ARG A 449 34.11 8.90 -26.64
CA ARG A 449 33.92 7.83 -25.67
C ARG A 449 32.52 7.20 -25.71
N ASP A 450 31.85 7.25 -26.86
CA ASP A 450 30.56 6.59 -27.08
C ASP A 450 30.59 5.06 -26.87
N GLU A 451 31.77 4.41 -26.95
CA GLU A 451 31.91 2.98 -26.61
C GLU A 451 32.29 2.71 -25.14
N GLU A 452 32.66 3.73 -24.35
CA GLU A 452 33.28 3.54 -23.04
C GLU A 452 32.78 4.49 -21.94
N PHE A 453 31.49 4.86 -21.89
CA PHE A 453 30.96 5.50 -20.67
C PHE A 453 31.10 4.56 -19.45
N TYR A 454 30.89 3.26 -19.66
CA TYR A 454 31.06 2.21 -18.65
C TYR A 454 32.52 2.02 -18.19
N GLU A 455 33.52 2.34 -19.01
CA GLU A 455 34.94 2.17 -18.66
C GLU A 455 35.59 3.50 -18.22
N THR A 456 35.14 4.65 -18.74
CA THR A 456 35.73 5.97 -18.47
C THR A 456 35.40 6.53 -17.08
N TYR A 457 34.19 6.24 -16.59
CA TYR A 457 33.69 6.73 -15.30
C TYR A 457 33.68 5.66 -14.20
N LYS A 458 34.30 4.51 -14.49
CA LYS A 458 34.61 3.42 -13.57
C LYS A 458 35.97 3.69 -12.92
N GLU A 459 36.00 4.39 -11.80
CA GLU A 459 37.23 4.46 -11.01
C GLU A 459 37.45 3.13 -10.28
N ARG A 460 38.55 2.44 -10.63
CA ARG A 460 39.07 1.32 -9.84
C ARG A 460 39.35 1.82 -8.42
N SER A 461 38.64 1.29 -7.43
CA SER A 461 39.07 1.36 -6.03
C SER A 461 40.23 0.39 -5.79
N ASP A 462 41.36 0.61 -6.46
CA ASP A 462 42.65 0.00 -6.09
C ASP A 462 43.44 1.03 -5.27
N LYS A 463 43.13 1.09 -3.97
CA LYS A 463 44.00 1.57 -2.88
C LYS A 463 43.28 1.40 -1.55
N GLY A 464 43.46 0.22 -0.93
CA GLY A 464 43.05 0.02 0.46
C GLY A 464 42.74 -1.41 0.88
N THR A 465 43.56 -2.41 0.55
CA THR A 465 43.65 -3.67 1.32
C THR A 465 44.98 -4.37 1.02
N SER A 466 46.07 -3.65 1.29
CA SER A 466 47.34 -4.27 1.67
C SER A 466 47.58 -3.91 3.13
N GLY A 467 47.17 -4.79 4.04
CA GLY A 467 47.42 -4.62 5.47
C GLY A 467 46.37 -5.25 6.37
N ILE A 468 46.57 -6.56 6.62
CA ILE A 468 46.11 -7.36 7.77
C ILE A 468 44.63 -7.75 7.79
#